data_AF-A0AAF0B5I2-F1
#
_entry.id   AF-A0AAF0B5I2-F1
#
_cell.length_a   1.000
_cell.length_b   1.000
_cell.length_c   1.000
_cell.angle_alpha   90.00
_cell.angle_beta   90.00
_cell.angle_gamma   90.00
#
_symmetry.space_group_name_H-M   'P 1'
#
loop_
_entity.id
_entity.type
_entity.pdbx_description
1 polymer ?
#
loop_
_entity_poly.entity_id
_entity_poly.type
_entity_poly.pdbx_seq_one_letter_code
_entity_poly.pdbx_strand_id
1 'polypeptide(L)'
;MDSKVCGIINEIDNYFVDDLNNRGENNYRDALSTFFDDSDSCSGEEKIIYGFILLLKMFGSENLESDQIVEYASLWLSYKLNQKKEIGITKLYDFYTENIENNSCYKGNIPNDINMDDIGNKIKLMDIDIKDISNFYDAFKSLCNMYIEVDAENYQCNKCLENAGEFFEKCEKVKNVFDITKGSSYLQLWSSLSNNYKNFENKYNLQCSNISLVACPRSSVTKNTLITIAIIFVAASILLGVSYKYSLFGFRKRSQKQYLREMLKK
;
A
#
# COMPACT_ATOMS: atom_id res chain seq x y z
N MET A 1 6.97 1.06 -7.51
CA MET A 1 5.64 1.33 -8.07
C MET A 1 5.80 2.13 -9.37
N ASP A 2 4.93 1.86 -10.35
CA ASP A 2 4.84 2.56 -11.62
C ASP A 2 3.38 2.81 -12.01
N SER A 3 3.14 3.36 -13.21
CA SER A 3 1.79 3.69 -13.69
C SER A 3 0.94 2.47 -14.04
N LYS A 4 1.53 1.31 -14.37
CA LYS A 4 0.76 0.09 -14.67
C LYS A 4 0.06 -0.41 -13.42
N VAL A 5 0.79 -0.49 -12.30
CA VAL A 5 0.23 -0.83 -10.99
C VAL A 5 -0.91 0.13 -10.62
N CYS A 6 -0.73 1.42 -10.88
CA CYS A 6 -1.76 2.42 -10.62
C CYS A 6 -2.96 2.32 -11.58
N GLY A 7 -2.74 1.88 -12.82
CA GLY A 7 -3.79 1.54 -13.78
C GLY A 7 -4.69 0.42 -13.26
N ILE A 8 -4.10 -0.67 -12.74
CA ILE A 8 -4.83 -1.79 -12.12
C ILE A 8 -5.70 -1.29 -10.94
N ILE A 9 -5.16 -0.41 -10.11
CA ILE A 9 -5.91 0.19 -8.98
C ILE A 9 -7.07 1.08 -9.46
N ASN A 10 -6.93 1.78 -10.57
CA ASN A 10 -8.04 2.53 -11.17
C ASN A 10 -9.09 1.59 -11.78
N GLU A 11 -8.65 0.53 -12.44
CA GLU A 11 -9.50 -0.45 -13.09
C GLU A 11 -10.38 -1.19 -12.07
N ILE A 12 -9.77 -1.73 -11.00
CA ILE A 12 -10.54 -2.39 -9.94
C ILE A 12 -11.53 -1.42 -9.29
N ASP A 13 -11.16 -0.15 -9.03
CA ASP A 13 -12.10 0.78 -8.39
C ASP A 13 -13.33 1.03 -9.27
N ASN A 14 -13.13 1.09 -10.59
CA ASN A 14 -14.20 1.26 -11.57
C ASN A 14 -15.15 0.05 -11.62
N TYR A 15 -14.67 -1.16 -11.33
CA TYR A 15 -15.52 -2.36 -11.23
C TYR A 15 -16.40 -2.35 -9.97
N PHE A 16 -15.99 -1.58 -8.96
CA PHE A 16 -16.60 -1.53 -7.63
C PHE A 16 -17.12 -0.13 -7.28
N VAL A 17 -17.63 0.61 -8.27
CA VAL A 17 -18.36 1.87 -8.06
C VAL A 17 -19.81 1.54 -7.75
N ASP A 18 -20.34 2.04 -6.64
CA ASP A 18 -21.73 1.82 -6.19
C ASP A 18 -22.79 2.57 -7.04
N ASP A 19 -22.42 3.11 -8.20
CA ASP A 19 -23.32 3.92 -9.01
C ASP A 19 -24.25 3.03 -9.86
N LEU A 20 -25.56 3.28 -9.75
CA LEU A 20 -26.68 2.52 -10.31
C LEU A 20 -26.71 2.48 -11.86
N ASN A 21 -25.76 3.14 -12.53
CA ASN A 21 -25.69 3.24 -13.97
C ASN A 21 -24.77 2.18 -14.58
N ASN A 22 -25.10 0.89 -14.46
CA ASN A 22 -24.77 -0.32 -15.27
C ASN A 22 -23.37 -0.54 -15.92
N ARG A 23 -22.44 0.42 -15.91
CA ARG A 23 -21.15 0.37 -16.61
C ARG A 23 -20.11 -0.43 -15.82
N GLY A 24 -20.12 -0.30 -14.50
CA GLY A 24 -19.28 -1.11 -13.61
C GLY A 24 -19.64 -2.59 -13.69
N GLU A 25 -20.94 -2.92 -13.86
CA GLU A 25 -21.41 -4.31 -13.89
C GLU A 25 -20.97 -5.07 -15.14
N ASN A 26 -20.99 -4.42 -16.31
CA ASN A 26 -20.51 -5.04 -17.55
C ASN A 26 -19.01 -5.30 -17.49
N ASN A 27 -18.22 -4.30 -17.08
CA ASN A 27 -16.77 -4.47 -16.99
C ASN A 27 -16.36 -5.50 -15.92
N TYR A 28 -17.10 -5.57 -14.81
CA TYR A 28 -16.93 -6.59 -13.78
C TYR A 28 -17.15 -8.01 -14.32
N ARG A 29 -18.16 -8.21 -15.17
CA ARG A 29 -18.42 -9.51 -15.83
C ARG A 29 -17.36 -9.88 -16.86
N ASP A 30 -16.85 -8.91 -17.61
CA ASP A 30 -15.76 -9.16 -18.56
C ASP A 30 -14.47 -9.56 -17.84
N ALA A 31 -14.12 -8.87 -16.75
CA ALA A 31 -12.98 -9.22 -15.89
C ALA A 31 -13.12 -10.63 -15.29
N LEU A 32 -14.33 -11.01 -14.87
CA LEU A 32 -14.66 -12.36 -14.41
C LEU A 32 -14.24 -13.42 -15.43
N SER A 33 -14.74 -13.31 -16.65
CA SER A 33 -14.42 -14.28 -17.71
C SER A 33 -12.95 -14.28 -18.13
N THR A 34 -12.21 -13.20 -17.91
CA THR A 34 -10.81 -13.08 -18.32
C THR A 34 -9.86 -13.72 -17.31
N PHE A 35 -10.13 -13.52 -16.01
CA PHE A 35 -9.20 -13.93 -14.96
C PHE A 35 -9.60 -15.21 -14.25
N PHE A 36 -10.80 -15.76 -14.46
CA PHE A 36 -11.30 -16.96 -13.77
C PHE A 36 -11.78 -17.99 -14.78
N ASP A 37 -11.08 -19.14 -14.83
CA ASP A 37 -11.38 -20.24 -15.76
C ASP A 37 -12.74 -20.91 -15.47
N ASP A 38 -13.19 -20.87 -14.21
CA ASP A 38 -14.49 -21.36 -13.77
C ASP A 38 -15.16 -20.31 -12.87
N SER A 39 -15.86 -19.35 -13.48
CA SER A 39 -16.60 -18.31 -12.75
C SER A 39 -17.71 -18.88 -11.86
N ASP A 40 -18.17 -20.11 -12.13
CA ASP A 40 -19.22 -20.76 -11.33
C ASP A 40 -18.68 -21.16 -9.96
N SER A 41 -17.37 -21.45 -9.84
CA SER A 41 -16.70 -21.74 -8.56
C SER A 41 -16.70 -20.58 -7.55
N CYS A 42 -16.95 -19.35 -8.04
CA CYS A 42 -17.06 -18.13 -7.24
C CYS A 42 -18.49 -17.57 -7.23
N SER A 43 -19.47 -18.33 -7.73
CA SER A 43 -20.86 -17.92 -7.73
C SER A 43 -21.42 -17.83 -6.30
N GLY A 44 -21.93 -16.66 -5.92
CA GLY A 44 -22.46 -16.40 -4.57
C GLY A 44 -21.45 -15.78 -3.59
N GLU A 45 -20.19 -15.61 -4.00
CA GLU A 45 -19.19 -14.90 -3.18
C GLU A 45 -19.54 -13.43 -3.00
N GLU A 46 -19.19 -12.87 -1.83
CA GLU A 46 -19.28 -11.43 -1.67
C GLU A 46 -18.38 -10.74 -2.70
N LYS A 47 -18.94 -9.80 -3.47
CA LYS A 47 -18.23 -9.05 -4.51
C LYS A 47 -16.84 -8.56 -4.04
N ILE A 48 -16.72 -8.15 -2.77
CA ILE A 48 -15.47 -7.64 -2.20
C ILE A 48 -14.36 -8.70 -2.08
N ILE A 49 -14.70 -9.94 -1.72
CA ILE A 49 -13.75 -11.07 -1.65
C ILE A 49 -13.24 -11.36 -3.05
N TYR A 50 -14.17 -11.41 -4.01
CA TYR A 50 -13.83 -11.59 -5.41
C TYR A 50 -12.89 -10.48 -5.93
N GLY A 51 -13.17 -9.22 -5.61
CA GLY A 51 -12.32 -8.09 -5.98
C GLY A 51 -10.91 -8.20 -5.42
N PHE A 52 -10.76 -8.70 -4.19
CA PHE A 52 -9.45 -8.96 -3.59
C PHE A 52 -8.69 -10.04 -4.37
N ILE A 53 -9.34 -11.16 -4.73
CA ILE A 53 -8.73 -12.24 -5.53
C ILE A 53 -8.32 -11.74 -6.92
N LEU A 54 -9.20 -11.00 -7.58
CA LEU A 54 -8.94 -10.40 -8.88
C LEU A 54 -7.71 -9.48 -8.82
N LEU A 55 -7.61 -8.65 -7.78
CA LEU A 55 -6.46 -7.76 -7.62
C LEU A 55 -5.15 -8.53 -7.44
N LEU A 56 -5.15 -9.62 -6.65
CA LEU A 56 -3.98 -10.48 -6.50
C LEU A 56 -3.54 -11.07 -7.85
N LYS A 57 -4.49 -11.50 -8.70
CA LYS A 57 -4.20 -12.01 -10.06
C LYS A 57 -3.64 -10.94 -11.00
N MET A 58 -4.28 -9.77 -11.03
CA MET A 58 -3.84 -8.66 -11.88
C MET A 58 -2.42 -8.24 -11.51
N PHE A 59 -2.11 -8.11 -10.22
CA PHE A 59 -0.77 -7.80 -9.76
C PHE A 59 0.24 -8.94 -9.91
N GLY A 60 -0.18 -10.20 -9.78
CA GLY A 60 0.67 -11.36 -10.02
C GLY A 60 1.12 -11.49 -11.48
N SER A 61 0.42 -10.82 -12.40
CA SER A 61 0.82 -10.71 -13.81
C SER A 61 1.83 -9.58 -14.07
N GLU A 62 2.13 -8.77 -13.05
CA GLU A 62 3.12 -7.69 -13.11
C GLU A 62 4.42 -8.10 -12.41
N ASN A 63 5.52 -7.38 -12.69
CA ASN A 63 6.82 -7.61 -12.04
C ASN A 63 6.86 -7.02 -10.62
N LEU A 64 6.01 -7.52 -9.73
CA LEU A 64 5.91 -7.12 -8.33
C LEU A 64 6.38 -8.26 -7.41
N GLU A 65 7.06 -7.90 -6.33
CA GLU A 65 7.35 -8.84 -5.25
C GLU A 65 6.05 -9.24 -4.55
N SER A 66 5.93 -10.51 -4.14
CA SER A 66 4.75 -11.04 -3.45
C SER A 66 4.30 -10.16 -2.27
N ASP A 67 5.27 -9.66 -1.51
CA ASP A 67 5.08 -8.73 -0.40
C ASP A 67 4.36 -7.43 -0.78
N GLN A 68 4.67 -6.88 -1.97
CA GLN A 68 4.04 -5.67 -2.49
C GLN A 68 2.62 -5.96 -2.99
N ILE A 69 2.44 -7.10 -3.66
CA ILE A 69 1.14 -7.54 -4.16
C ILE A 69 0.14 -7.64 -2.99
N VAL A 70 0.53 -8.33 -1.91
CA VAL A 70 -0.32 -8.49 -0.74
C VAL A 70 -0.58 -7.17 -0.03
N GLU A 71 0.42 -6.29 0.07
CA GLU A 71 0.24 -4.97 0.67
C GLU A 71 -0.78 -4.12 -0.10
N TYR A 72 -0.64 -4.00 -1.43
CA TYR A 72 -1.56 -3.18 -2.23
C TYR A 72 -2.97 -3.75 -2.25
N ALA A 73 -3.12 -5.09 -2.29
CA ALA A 73 -4.41 -5.74 -2.17
C ALA A 73 -5.07 -5.55 -0.79
N SER A 74 -4.28 -5.59 0.28
CA SER A 74 -4.75 -5.35 1.64
C SER A 74 -5.19 -3.90 1.86
N LEU A 75 -4.47 -2.94 1.28
CA LEU A 75 -4.85 -1.52 1.30
C LEU A 75 -6.24 -1.33 0.64
N TRP A 76 -6.42 -1.88 -0.57
CA TRP A 76 -7.68 -1.78 -1.31
C TRP A 76 -8.84 -2.46 -0.57
N LEU A 77 -8.64 -3.69 -0.09
CA LEU A 77 -9.65 -4.44 0.64
C LEU A 77 -10.10 -3.68 1.91
N SER A 78 -9.15 -3.13 2.67
CA SER A 78 -9.45 -2.34 3.86
C SER A 78 -10.24 -1.07 3.54
N TYR A 79 -9.90 -0.38 2.45
CA TYR A 79 -10.66 0.78 1.99
C TYR A 79 -12.12 0.43 1.70
N LYS A 80 -12.35 -0.64 0.93
CA LYS A 80 -13.71 -1.10 0.60
C LYS A 80 -14.49 -1.59 1.83
N LEU A 81 -13.83 -2.27 2.77
CA LEU A 81 -14.45 -2.67 4.04
C LEU A 81 -14.82 -1.46 4.90
N ASN A 82 -13.96 -0.44 4.98
CA ASN A 82 -14.22 0.78 5.74
C ASN A 82 -15.43 1.59 5.21
N GLN A 83 -15.78 1.42 3.92
CA GLN A 83 -17.00 2.01 3.34
C GLN A 83 -18.28 1.29 3.79
N LYS A 84 -18.19 -0.01 4.09
CA LYS A 84 -19.31 -0.84 4.55
C LYS A 84 -19.43 -0.80 6.09
N LYS A 85 -20.10 0.24 6.60
CA LYS A 85 -20.26 0.50 8.04
C LYS A 85 -20.94 -0.62 8.85
N GLU A 86 -21.62 -1.56 8.20
CA GLU A 86 -22.43 -2.60 8.84
C GLU A 86 -21.63 -3.83 9.29
N ILE A 87 -20.40 -4.01 8.80
CA ILE A 87 -19.64 -5.26 8.97
C ILE A 87 -19.11 -5.47 10.40
N GLY A 88 -19.00 -4.42 11.23
CA GLY A 88 -18.59 -4.52 12.64
C GLY A 88 -17.14 -5.00 12.89
N ILE A 89 -16.48 -5.55 11.88
CA ILE A 89 -15.08 -6.01 11.91
C ILE A 89 -14.15 -4.81 11.84
N THR A 90 -13.24 -4.70 12.81
CA THR A 90 -12.28 -3.59 12.92
C THR A 90 -10.90 -3.95 12.41
N LYS A 91 -10.53 -5.23 12.37
CA LYS A 91 -9.22 -5.72 11.94
C LYS A 91 -9.31 -6.48 10.63
N LEU A 92 -8.34 -6.21 9.74
CA LEU A 92 -8.30 -6.87 8.43
C LEU A 92 -8.05 -8.37 8.56
N TYR A 93 -7.21 -8.78 9.52
CA TYR A 93 -6.90 -10.19 9.73
C TYR A 93 -8.13 -11.00 10.16
N ASP A 94 -8.98 -10.45 11.02
CA ASP A 94 -10.22 -11.09 11.44
C ASP A 94 -11.13 -11.33 10.21
N PHE A 95 -11.35 -10.30 9.40
CA PHE A 95 -12.11 -10.43 8.14
C PHE A 95 -11.51 -11.50 7.22
N TYR A 96 -10.18 -11.51 7.05
CA TYR A 96 -9.50 -12.49 6.22
C TYR A 96 -9.71 -13.92 6.72
N THR A 97 -9.52 -14.18 8.01
CA THR A 97 -9.67 -15.53 8.58
C THR A 97 -11.12 -16.04 8.53
N GLU A 98 -12.09 -15.16 8.78
CA GLU A 98 -13.51 -15.52 8.80
C GLU A 98 -14.08 -15.73 7.38
N ASN A 99 -13.64 -14.94 6.40
CA ASN A 99 -14.32 -14.85 5.11
C ASN A 99 -13.46 -15.29 3.90
N ILE A 100 -12.13 -15.24 4.00
CA ILE A 100 -11.23 -15.46 2.84
C ILE A 100 -10.40 -16.73 3.00
N GLU A 101 -9.74 -16.94 4.14
CA GLU A 101 -8.72 -17.99 4.32
C GLU A 101 -9.23 -19.39 3.95
N ASN A 102 -10.48 -19.71 4.29
CA ASN A 102 -11.08 -21.01 3.99
C ASN A 102 -12.03 -21.02 2.79
N ASN A 103 -12.15 -19.89 2.11
CA ASN A 103 -13.01 -19.72 0.96
C ASN A 103 -12.55 -20.57 -0.23
N SER A 104 -13.47 -21.32 -0.85
CA SER A 104 -13.14 -22.21 -1.97
C SER A 104 -12.74 -21.44 -3.22
N CYS A 105 -13.41 -20.31 -3.50
CA CYS A 105 -13.05 -19.44 -4.62
C CYS A 105 -11.63 -18.90 -4.43
N TYR A 106 -11.26 -18.44 -3.23
CA TYR A 106 -9.90 -18.01 -2.92
C TYR A 106 -8.88 -19.12 -3.15
N LYS A 107 -9.03 -20.27 -2.48
CA LYS A 107 -8.06 -21.39 -2.59
C LYS A 107 -7.86 -21.90 -4.02
N GLY A 108 -8.91 -21.87 -4.84
CA GLY A 108 -8.85 -22.30 -6.24
C GLY A 108 -8.24 -21.29 -7.21
N ASN A 109 -8.07 -20.03 -6.80
CA ASN A 109 -7.76 -18.92 -7.71
C ASN A 109 -6.58 -18.02 -7.28
N ILE A 110 -5.81 -18.38 -6.25
CA ILE A 110 -4.59 -17.63 -5.92
C ILE A 110 -3.54 -17.81 -7.03
N PRO A 111 -2.79 -16.76 -7.41
CA PRO A 111 -1.68 -16.90 -8.36
C PRO A 111 -0.64 -17.92 -7.88
N ASN A 112 -0.20 -18.81 -8.77
CA ASN A 112 0.75 -19.89 -8.42
C ASN A 112 2.07 -19.39 -7.82
N ASP A 113 2.49 -18.17 -8.17
CA ASP A 113 3.75 -17.57 -7.72
C ASP A 113 3.64 -16.92 -6.33
N ILE A 114 2.45 -16.88 -5.74
CA ILE A 114 2.20 -16.33 -4.41
C ILE A 114 1.77 -17.46 -3.46
N ASN A 115 2.55 -17.66 -2.40
CA ASN A 115 2.19 -18.62 -1.37
C ASN A 115 1.05 -18.06 -0.49
N MET A 116 -0.05 -18.81 -0.40
CA MET A 116 -1.22 -18.47 0.41
C MET A 116 -0.89 -18.25 1.89
N ASP A 117 0.05 -19.03 2.45
CA ASP A 117 0.50 -18.87 3.84
C ASP A 117 1.20 -17.51 4.04
N ASP A 118 1.94 -17.04 3.03
CA ASP A 118 2.62 -15.75 3.07
C ASP A 118 1.61 -14.59 3.03
N ILE A 119 0.51 -14.74 2.27
CA ILE A 119 -0.58 -13.75 2.25
C ILE A 119 -1.19 -13.58 3.65
N GLY A 120 -1.60 -14.69 4.27
CA GLY A 120 -2.20 -14.66 5.60
C GLY A 120 -1.25 -14.10 6.65
N ASN A 121 0.02 -14.48 6.62
CA ASN A 121 1.05 -13.96 7.53
C ASN A 121 1.27 -12.45 7.34
N LYS A 122 1.30 -11.96 6.10
CA LYS A 122 1.48 -10.54 5.81
C LYS A 122 0.29 -9.70 6.29
N ILE A 123 -0.93 -10.18 6.06
CA ILE A 123 -2.16 -9.53 6.56
C ILE A 123 -2.17 -9.50 8.08
N LYS A 124 -1.79 -10.61 8.74
CA LYS A 124 -1.65 -10.68 10.19
C LYS A 124 -0.66 -9.66 10.76
N LEU A 125 0.42 -9.38 10.03
CA LEU A 125 1.42 -8.38 10.42
C LEU A 125 0.91 -6.94 10.25
N MET A 126 -0.17 -6.69 9.51
CA MET A 126 -0.83 -5.38 9.40
C MET A 126 -1.82 -5.16 10.56
N ASP A 127 -1.35 -5.34 11.80
CA ASP A 127 -2.16 -5.23 13.02
C ASP A 127 -2.45 -3.76 13.41
N ILE A 128 -3.23 -3.10 12.57
CA ILE A 128 -3.85 -1.79 12.82
C ILE A 128 -5.31 -1.84 12.34
N ASP A 129 -6.10 -0.83 12.69
CA ASP A 129 -7.52 -0.83 12.34
C ASP A 129 -7.73 -0.63 10.84
N ILE A 130 -8.74 -1.29 10.27
CA ILE A 130 -9.15 -1.15 8.87
C ILE A 130 -9.31 0.32 8.47
N LYS A 131 -9.83 1.16 9.38
CA LYS A 131 -9.95 2.60 9.18
C LYS A 131 -8.61 3.29 8.94
N ASP A 132 -7.56 2.87 9.65
CA ASP A 132 -6.21 3.42 9.45
C ASP A 132 -5.60 2.92 8.14
N ILE A 133 -5.75 1.63 7.83
CA ILE A 133 -5.30 1.06 6.55
C ILE A 133 -6.02 1.75 5.37
N SER A 134 -7.31 2.05 5.53
CA SER A 134 -8.10 2.83 4.56
C SER A 134 -7.55 4.24 4.34
N ASN A 135 -7.04 4.90 5.38
CA ASN A 135 -6.39 6.22 5.21
C ASN A 135 -5.06 6.10 4.45
N PHE A 136 -4.32 5.00 4.65
CA PHE A 136 -3.13 4.71 3.84
C PHE A 136 -3.49 4.46 2.38
N TYR A 137 -4.60 3.74 2.11
CA TYR A 137 -5.08 3.52 0.75
C TYR A 137 -5.42 4.85 0.06
N ASP A 138 -6.11 5.76 0.76
CA ASP A 138 -6.40 7.11 0.25
C ASP A 138 -5.12 7.83 -0.20
N ALA A 139 -4.08 7.83 0.63
CA ALA A 139 -2.80 8.46 0.28
C ALA A 139 -2.07 7.72 -0.86
N PHE A 140 -2.08 6.39 -0.84
CA PHE A 140 -1.53 5.56 -1.91
C PHE A 140 -2.23 5.81 -3.26
N LYS A 141 -3.55 5.93 -3.26
CA LYS A 141 -4.36 6.22 -4.44
C LYS A 141 -4.05 7.61 -5.01
N SER A 142 -3.96 8.63 -4.17
CA SER A 142 -3.58 9.97 -4.64
C SER A 142 -2.14 10.01 -5.18
N LEU A 143 -1.21 9.21 -4.63
CA LEU A 143 0.12 9.02 -5.22
C LEU A 143 0.03 8.35 -6.60
N CYS A 144 -0.86 7.38 -6.77
CA CYS A 144 -1.10 6.76 -8.07
C CYS A 144 -1.61 7.74 -9.13
N ASN A 145 -2.47 8.68 -8.74
CA ASN A 145 -2.92 9.74 -9.65
C ASN A 145 -1.73 10.60 -10.13
N MET A 146 -0.74 10.88 -9.28
CA MET A 146 0.48 11.58 -9.69
C MET A 146 1.31 10.77 -10.71
N TYR A 147 1.45 9.46 -10.49
CA TYR A 147 2.14 8.58 -11.47
C TYR A 147 1.45 8.59 -12.83
N ILE A 148 0.12 8.56 -12.86
CA ILE A 148 -0.67 8.57 -14.09
C ILE A 148 -0.60 9.94 -14.78
N GLU A 149 -0.66 11.05 -14.03
CA GLU A 149 -0.51 12.41 -14.56
C GLU A 149 0.81 12.58 -15.31
N VAL A 150 1.91 12.12 -14.73
CA VAL A 150 3.25 12.24 -15.32
C VAL A 150 3.45 11.31 -16.53
N ASP A 151 2.77 10.17 -16.57
CA ASP A 151 2.84 9.21 -17.67
C ASP A 151 1.84 9.47 -18.81
N ALA A 152 1.01 10.50 -18.66
CA ALA A 152 0.06 10.88 -19.69
C ALA A 152 0.78 11.25 -21.00
N GLU A 153 0.17 10.88 -22.13
CA GLU A 153 0.69 11.23 -23.44
C GLU A 153 0.79 12.75 -23.58
N ASN A 154 1.97 13.25 -23.98
CA ASN A 154 2.29 14.68 -24.06
C ASN A 154 2.30 15.45 -22.73
N TYR A 155 2.52 14.77 -21.59
CA TYR A 155 2.71 15.44 -20.30
C TYR A 155 3.81 16.51 -20.38
N GLN A 156 3.46 17.73 -19.98
CA GLN A 156 4.40 18.85 -19.89
C GLN A 156 4.81 19.05 -18.43
N CYS A 157 6.11 18.93 -18.18
CA CYS A 157 6.69 19.10 -16.86
C CYS A 157 6.31 20.43 -16.22
N ASN A 158 5.61 20.36 -15.09
CA ASN A 158 5.21 21.51 -14.29
C ASN A 158 5.81 21.42 -12.89
N LYS A 159 6.26 22.54 -12.32
CA LYS A 159 6.68 22.59 -10.90
C LYS A 159 5.57 22.15 -9.94
N CYS A 160 4.33 22.22 -10.40
CA CYS A 160 3.10 22.15 -9.65
C CYS A 160 2.20 21.07 -10.28
N LEU A 161 2.22 19.85 -9.73
CA LEU A 161 1.30 18.79 -10.17
C LEU A 161 -0.07 19.00 -9.56
N GLU A 162 -1.12 18.79 -10.35
CA GLU A 162 -2.50 18.96 -9.89
C GLU A 162 -2.82 17.95 -8.77
N ASN A 163 -2.37 16.70 -8.95
CA ASN A 163 -2.63 15.64 -7.99
C ASN A 163 -1.73 15.68 -6.75
N ALA A 164 -0.61 16.41 -6.78
CA ALA A 164 0.29 16.50 -5.62
C ALA A 164 -0.37 17.12 -4.40
N GLY A 165 -1.23 18.12 -4.59
CA GLY A 165 -1.96 18.75 -3.48
C GLY A 165 -2.84 17.76 -2.73
N GLU A 166 -3.54 16.88 -3.45
CA GLU A 166 -4.39 15.85 -2.84
C GLU A 166 -3.55 14.82 -2.08
N PHE A 167 -2.47 14.33 -2.69
CA PHE A 167 -1.56 13.38 -2.04
C PHE A 167 -1.04 13.88 -0.69
N PHE A 168 -0.60 15.15 -0.65
CA PHE A 168 -0.10 15.74 0.59
C PHE A 168 -1.20 15.91 1.64
N GLU A 169 -2.42 16.30 1.25
CA GLU A 169 -3.55 16.37 2.17
C GLU A 169 -3.89 14.98 2.77
N LYS A 170 -3.88 13.92 1.95
CA LYS A 170 -4.09 12.55 2.43
C LYS A 170 -2.96 12.09 3.35
N CYS A 171 -1.72 12.44 3.02
CA CYS A 171 -0.57 12.18 3.90
C CYS A 171 -0.68 12.90 5.26
N GLU A 172 -1.24 14.11 5.33
CA GLU A 172 -1.50 14.78 6.60
C GLU A 172 -2.55 14.03 7.43
N LYS A 173 -3.61 13.52 6.80
CA LYS A 173 -4.63 12.72 7.48
C LYS A 173 -4.00 11.48 8.10
N VAL A 174 -3.16 10.76 7.34
CA VAL A 174 -2.38 9.63 7.84
C VAL A 174 -1.53 10.10 9.03
N LYS A 175 -0.64 11.08 8.84
CA LYS A 175 0.30 11.57 9.86
C LYS A 175 -0.37 12.09 11.14
N ASN A 176 -1.52 12.75 11.07
CA ASN A 176 -2.19 13.29 12.25
C ASN A 176 -2.75 12.18 13.17
N VAL A 177 -2.85 10.93 12.68
CA VAL A 177 -3.16 9.76 13.50
C VAL A 177 -1.91 9.02 13.99
N PHE A 178 -0.72 9.61 13.78
CA PHE A 178 0.54 9.05 14.26
C PHE A 178 0.61 9.17 15.79
N ASP A 179 0.09 8.15 16.45
CA ASP A 179 0.33 7.92 17.86
C ASP A 179 1.52 6.96 18.00
N ILE A 180 2.42 7.24 18.93
CA ILE A 180 3.57 6.38 19.27
C ILE A 180 3.09 4.95 19.62
N THR A 181 1.82 4.82 20.01
CA THR A 181 1.15 3.56 20.33
C THR A 181 0.75 2.71 19.11
N LYS A 182 0.72 3.24 17.87
CA LYS A 182 0.26 2.49 16.67
C LYS A 182 1.23 1.44 16.12
N GLY A 183 2.36 1.23 16.78
CA GLY A 183 3.21 0.06 16.58
C GLY A 183 4.00 0.01 15.27
N SER A 184 4.63 -1.14 15.01
CA SER A 184 5.52 -1.36 13.87
C SER A 184 4.81 -1.43 12.52
N SER A 185 3.57 -1.89 12.48
CA SER A 185 2.80 -2.11 11.25
C SER A 185 2.47 -0.77 10.57
N TYR A 186 2.11 0.23 11.36
CA TYR A 186 1.89 1.59 10.86
C TYR A 186 3.17 2.18 10.24
N LEU A 187 4.31 2.02 10.92
CA LEU A 187 5.62 2.47 10.40
C LEU A 187 6.00 1.79 9.10
N GLN A 188 5.65 0.52 8.94
CA GLN A 188 5.91 -0.25 7.73
C GLN A 188 5.10 0.29 6.54
N LEU A 189 3.79 0.49 6.69
CA LEU A 189 2.95 1.07 5.64
C LEU A 189 3.40 2.49 5.28
N TRP A 190 3.75 3.30 6.29
CA TRP A 190 4.31 4.63 6.05
C TRP A 190 5.63 4.58 5.29
N SER A 191 6.51 3.63 5.64
CA SER A 191 7.78 3.44 4.93
C SER A 191 7.55 3.03 3.48
N SER A 192 6.60 2.15 3.21
CA SER A 192 6.26 1.72 1.86
C SER A 192 5.74 2.90 1.03
N LEU A 193 4.77 3.66 1.55
CA LEU A 193 4.25 4.86 0.90
C LEU A 193 5.37 5.89 0.63
N SER A 194 6.25 6.11 1.61
CA SER A 194 7.40 7.02 1.48
C SER A 194 8.39 6.56 0.40
N ASN A 195 8.66 5.26 0.31
CA ASN A 195 9.54 4.70 -0.71
C ASN A 195 8.92 4.81 -2.11
N ASN A 196 7.61 4.56 -2.23
CA ASN A 196 6.88 4.77 -3.47
C ASN A 196 6.90 6.24 -3.91
N TYR A 197 6.74 7.19 -2.99
CA TYR A 197 6.88 8.61 -3.30
C TYR A 197 8.31 8.99 -3.73
N LYS A 198 9.36 8.45 -3.09
CA LYS A 198 10.75 8.67 -3.56
C LYS A 198 10.99 8.13 -4.96
N ASN A 199 10.42 6.97 -5.28
CA ASN A 199 10.50 6.41 -6.63
C ASN A 199 9.79 7.32 -7.64
N PHE A 200 8.65 7.90 -7.26
CA PHE A 200 7.97 8.92 -8.04
C PHE A 200 8.86 10.15 -8.26
N GLU A 201 9.45 10.71 -7.21
CA GLU A 201 10.36 11.87 -7.33
C GLU A 201 11.53 11.59 -8.27
N ASN A 202 12.14 10.41 -8.15
CA ASN A 202 13.24 10.00 -9.05
C ASN A 202 12.78 9.93 -10.50
N LYS A 203 11.62 9.31 -10.75
CA LYS A 203 11.02 9.23 -12.09
C LYS A 203 10.73 10.63 -12.65
N TYR A 204 10.11 11.48 -11.85
CA TYR A 204 9.78 12.85 -12.20
C TYR A 204 11.04 13.65 -12.56
N ASN A 205 12.10 13.54 -11.75
CA ASN A 205 13.37 14.22 -11.99
C ASN A 205 14.04 13.77 -13.30
N LEU A 206 13.98 12.47 -13.62
CA LEU A 206 14.51 11.92 -14.87
C LEU A 206 13.75 12.45 -16.09
N GLN A 207 12.42 12.49 -16.02
CA GLN A 207 11.57 12.95 -17.11
C GLN A 207 11.61 14.48 -17.28
N CYS A 208 11.74 15.21 -16.18
CA CYS A 208 11.59 16.67 -16.12
C CYS A 208 12.89 17.41 -15.84
N SER A 209 14.05 16.83 -16.15
CA SER A 209 15.37 17.49 -16.05
C SER A 209 15.66 18.13 -14.67
N ASN A 210 15.34 17.41 -13.59
CA ASN A 210 15.56 17.84 -12.19
C ASN A 210 14.77 19.07 -11.74
N ILE A 211 13.57 19.29 -12.28
CA ILE A 211 12.62 20.26 -11.70
C ILE A 211 12.21 19.74 -10.30
N SER A 212 12.52 20.51 -9.25
CA SER A 212 12.05 20.17 -7.90
C SER A 212 10.53 20.26 -7.84
N LEU A 213 9.90 19.14 -7.46
CA LEU A 213 8.46 19.08 -7.25
C LEU A 213 8.06 19.99 -6.09
N VAL A 214 7.12 20.91 -6.33
CA VAL A 214 6.51 21.72 -5.28
C VAL A 214 5.02 21.42 -5.25
N ALA A 215 4.48 21.21 -4.05
CA ALA A 215 3.04 21.07 -3.89
C ALA A 215 2.33 22.36 -4.31
N CYS A 216 1.37 22.26 -5.25
CA CYS A 216 0.52 23.39 -5.59
C CYS A 216 -0.24 23.90 -4.36
N PRO A 217 -0.28 25.22 -4.11
CA PRO A 217 -1.15 25.76 -3.08
C PRO A 217 -2.62 25.59 -3.50
N ARG A 218 -3.31 24.63 -2.88
CA ARG A 218 -4.77 24.46 -2.98
C ARG A 218 -5.44 25.40 -1.96
N SER A 219 -5.36 26.72 -2.19
CA SER A 219 -5.94 27.79 -1.33
C SER A 219 -5.37 27.88 0.12
N SER A 220 -5.78 28.92 0.87
CA SER A 220 -5.04 29.68 1.91
C SER A 220 -4.44 29.01 3.16
N VAL A 221 -4.25 27.69 3.21
CA VAL A 221 -3.63 27.03 4.37
C VAL A 221 -2.42 26.22 3.92
N THR A 222 -1.33 26.92 3.61
CA THR A 222 -0.08 26.27 3.18
C THR A 222 0.70 25.76 4.40
N LYS A 223 0.67 24.43 4.62
CA LYS A 223 1.64 23.70 5.47
C LYS A 223 2.41 22.62 4.70
N ASN A 224 2.46 22.70 3.36
CA ASN A 224 3.00 21.62 2.53
C ASN A 224 4.52 21.40 2.72
N THR A 225 5.30 22.43 3.07
CA THR A 225 6.74 22.29 3.36
C THR A 225 7.02 21.35 4.53
N LEU A 226 6.14 21.30 5.54
CA LEU A 226 6.30 20.42 6.71
C LEU A 226 6.07 18.94 6.37
N ILE A 227 5.37 18.62 5.27
CA ILE A 227 5.03 17.24 4.89
C ILE A 227 6.18 16.60 4.14
N THR A 228 6.77 17.28 3.13
CA THR A 228 7.99 16.81 2.46
C THR A 228 9.09 16.57 3.49
N ILE A 229 9.26 17.51 4.43
CA ILE A 229 10.18 17.37 5.56
C ILE A 229 9.80 16.14 6.40
N ALA A 230 8.54 15.94 6.78
CA ALA A 230 8.13 14.79 7.59
C ALA A 230 8.33 13.43 6.90
N ILE A 231 8.04 13.31 5.61
CA ILE A 231 8.29 12.08 4.82
C ILE A 231 9.80 11.75 4.83
N ILE A 232 10.65 12.76 4.65
CA ILE A 232 12.10 12.63 4.71
C ILE A 232 12.58 12.23 6.12
N PHE A 233 12.04 12.88 7.16
CA PHE A 233 12.44 12.64 8.56
C PHE A 233 12.04 11.26 9.07
N VAL A 234 10.88 10.72 8.68
CA VAL A 234 10.48 9.36 9.09
C VAL A 234 11.36 8.31 8.41
N ALA A 235 11.64 8.46 7.12
CA ALA A 235 12.57 7.57 6.42
C ALA A 235 13.98 7.58 7.06
N ALA A 236 14.48 8.76 7.44
CA ALA A 236 15.74 8.89 8.17
C ALA A 236 15.70 8.23 9.56
N SER A 237 14.58 8.38 10.28
CA SER A 237 14.40 7.80 11.62
C SER A 237 14.34 6.28 11.61
N ILE A 238 13.75 5.68 10.57
CA ILE A 238 13.74 4.22 10.39
C ILE A 238 15.17 3.71 10.08
N LEU A 239 15.91 4.37 9.20
CA LEU A 239 17.31 4.04 8.92
C LEU A 239 18.20 4.17 10.16
N LEU A 240 17.97 5.21 10.98
CA LEU A 240 18.65 5.40 12.25
C LEU A 240 18.25 4.33 13.28
N GLY A 241 16.99 3.93 13.34
CA GLY A 241 16.51 2.87 14.22
C GLY A 241 17.09 1.49 13.87
N VAL A 242 17.16 1.15 12.58
CA VAL A 242 17.76 -0.10 12.08
C VAL A 242 19.28 -0.11 12.32
N SER A 243 19.97 1.00 12.02
CA SER A 243 21.42 1.10 12.28
C SER A 243 21.76 1.12 13.77
N TYR A 244 20.93 1.75 14.61
CA TYR A 244 21.08 1.72 16.07
C TYR A 244 20.93 0.29 16.62
N LYS A 245 19.93 -0.47 16.19
CA LYS A 245 19.77 -1.88 16.59
C LYS A 245 20.98 -2.73 16.17
N TYR A 246 21.48 -2.57 14.95
CA TYR A 246 22.67 -3.27 14.46
C TYR A 246 23.93 -2.90 15.26
N SER A 247 24.12 -1.62 15.57
CA SER A 247 25.23 -1.13 16.38
C SER A 247 25.19 -1.69 17.80
N LEU A 248 24.03 -1.61 18.47
CA LEU A 248 23.84 -2.15 19.83
C LEU A 248 24.10 -3.66 19.90
N PHE A 249 23.71 -4.41 18.86
CA PHE A 249 23.99 -5.84 18.74
C PHE A 249 25.49 -6.11 18.53
N GLY A 250 26.17 -5.28 17.73
CA GLY A 250 27.62 -5.32 17.56
C GLY A 250 28.38 -5.06 18.87
N PHE A 251 27.95 -4.07 19.65
CA PHE A 251 28.54 -3.78 20.97
C PHE A 251 28.35 -4.92 21.98
N ARG A 252 27.17 -5.55 22.02
CA ARG A 252 26.90 -6.74 22.86
C ARG A 252 27.79 -7.93 22.48
N LYS A 253 28.00 -8.17 21.19
CA LYS A 253 28.85 -9.28 20.72
C LYS A 253 30.33 -9.03 21.04
N ARG A 254 30.77 -7.77 20.99
CA ARG A 254 32.13 -7.37 21.35
C ARG A 254 32.39 -7.50 22.86
N SER A 255 31.43 -7.14 23.71
CA SER A 255 31.56 -7.29 25.16
C SER A 255 31.60 -8.76 25.60
N GLN A 256 30.76 -9.64 25.03
CA GLN A 256 30.83 -11.09 25.28
C GLN A 256 32.18 -11.70 24.86
N LYS A 257 32.72 -11.27 23.70
CA LYS A 257 34.02 -11.74 23.22
C LYS A 257 35.19 -11.25 24.09
N GLN A 258 35.09 -10.06 24.67
CA GLN A 258 36.05 -9.56 25.67
C GLN A 258 35.98 -10.36 26.97
N TYR A 259 34.78 -10.60 27.50
CA TYR A 259 34.57 -11.41 28.71
C TYR A 259 35.14 -12.83 28.56
N LEU A 260 34.89 -13.51 27.43
CA LEU A 260 35.44 -14.84 27.15
C LEU A 260 36.98 -14.84 27.07
N ARG A 261 37.59 -13.77 26.54
CA ARG A 261 39.05 -13.62 26.48
C ARG A 261 39.68 -13.38 27.86
N GLU A 262 38.97 -12.73 28.77
CA GLU A 262 39.42 -12.54 30.15
C GLU A 262 39.30 -13.83 30.97
N MET A 263 38.24 -14.62 30.75
CA MET A 263 38.06 -15.94 31.37
C MET A 263 39.14 -16.96 30.94
N LEU A 264 39.61 -16.90 29.69
CA LEU A 264 40.69 -17.77 29.19
C LEU A 264 42.10 -17.38 29.66
N LYS A 265 42.26 -16.22 30.31
CA LYS A 265 43.54 -15.73 30.85
C LYS A 265 43.68 -15.95 32.35
N LYS A 266 42.64 -16.50 33.00
CA LYS A 266 42.66 -16.99 34.38
C LYS A 266 42.90 -18.49 34.38
#